data_AF-A0A934IPR9-F1
#
_entry.id   AF-A0A934IPR9-F1
#
_cell.length_a   1.000
_cell.length_b   1.000
_cell.length_c   1.000
_cell.angle_alpha   90.00
_cell.angle_beta   90.00
_cell.angle_gamma   90.00
#
_symmetry.space_group_name_H-M   'P 1'
#
loop_
_entity.id
_entity.type
_entity.pdbx_description
1 polymer ?
#
loop_
_entity_poly.entity_id
_entity_poly.type
_entity_poly.pdbx_seq_one_letter_code
_entity_poly.pdbx_strand_id
1 'polypeptide(L)'
;MTLRRWNVRHVGLVLDATPDFAPFPRSGSPELAALKTRLGDAVINDLIAAASSDMEAPIPALPASLYHEFRETGRREGYEDAQRARRNRLYRLTLAEWLEGQGRFLPALEDVAWARLEETNWAWPAHARDLDRPDHPTLDLAAAMTALDMAELDYLIGERLSPNLRLRIRSEVERRAVGPFLARDDHWWLHTTPQKQVNNWTAVCVAGVVGAALYLDTDSNRLARIVTRGLHSLADYLETFDREGGSSEGPDYWTYGFGNYVVLAQLLHARTNGAIDLLDGDFVKSIARFPLNTMLAPGVWVSFSDSDSNPVFHPGLLTYLAEHLELPGLRGLGMANDFRVETFNQFCWPLRQSAWPLPENAAPAQVGKHDWYDEMGWMMSRLDPTDPHSLCLAAKGGHNDEMHNQNDVGSFMVVSGGKVVLTDPGRGRYSKSYFGPERYQNLFASSRGHSVPMVNGFEQAEGRDHAAEVMMHEHGVEADRLELDMAAAYPEAAGLAALRRNLTLDRRTPDGRVLLADDFEFTGTDGLFQSVLVTPLAAEAGNGTVRIGDTSAGVVVHYDAAELDVAFDRHEGAEKQYQPAVDLTRVVFTPRQKSRKGRLALEISPLR
;
A
#
# COMPACT_ATOMS: atom_id res chain seq x y z
N MET A 1 8.80 5.64 21.19
CA MET A 1 10.27 5.49 21.31
C MET A 1 10.94 6.35 20.23
N THR A 2 11.99 7.13 20.53
CA THR A 2 12.66 7.95 19.50
C THR A 2 13.80 7.18 18.84
N LEU A 3 13.64 6.77 17.58
CA LEU A 3 14.69 6.02 16.85
C LEU A 3 16.00 6.80 16.73
N ARG A 4 15.93 8.14 16.71
CA ARG A 4 17.09 9.06 16.66
C ARG A 4 17.97 9.06 17.92
N ARG A 5 17.58 8.35 18.99
CA ARG A 5 18.43 8.17 20.19
C ARG A 5 19.63 7.27 19.94
N TRP A 6 19.54 6.39 18.93
CA TRP A 6 20.54 5.39 18.61
C TRP A 6 21.64 6.01 17.76
N ASN A 7 22.74 6.40 18.39
CA ASN A 7 23.95 6.80 17.67
C ASN A 7 24.87 5.59 17.43
N VAL A 8 25.87 5.78 16.55
CA VAL A 8 26.83 4.73 16.15
C VAL A 8 27.48 4.04 17.34
N ARG A 9 27.82 4.79 18.40
CA ARG A 9 28.45 4.23 19.60
C ARG A 9 27.49 3.30 20.35
N HIS A 10 26.25 3.72 20.59
CA HIS A 10 25.27 2.90 21.30
C HIS A 10 24.90 1.66 20.50
N VAL A 11 24.72 1.78 19.18
CA VAL A 11 24.45 0.64 18.31
C VAL A 11 25.62 -0.34 18.33
N GLY A 12 26.87 0.14 18.22
CA GLY A 12 28.06 -0.71 18.28
C GLY A 12 28.14 -1.52 19.58
N LEU A 13 27.91 -0.88 20.74
CA LEU A 13 27.89 -1.56 22.04
C LEU A 13 26.86 -2.70 22.10
N VAL A 14 25.68 -2.49 21.51
CA VAL A 14 24.63 -3.52 21.46
C VAL A 14 25.02 -4.67 20.54
N LEU A 15 25.53 -4.36 19.34
CA LEU A 15 25.94 -5.36 18.34
C LEU A 15 27.07 -6.26 18.85
N ASP A 16 28.03 -5.69 19.60
CA ASP A 16 29.16 -6.43 20.17
C ASP A 16 28.75 -7.31 21.36
N ALA A 17 27.66 -6.96 22.06
CA ALA A 17 27.14 -7.74 23.18
C ALA A 17 26.35 -8.99 22.74
N THR A 18 25.98 -9.08 21.45
CA THR A 18 25.13 -10.16 20.90
C THR A 18 25.75 -10.72 19.62
N PRO A 19 26.72 -11.63 19.71
CA PRO A 19 27.42 -12.13 18.53
C PRO A 19 26.58 -13.10 17.68
N ASP A 20 25.61 -13.77 18.30
CA ASP A 20 24.82 -14.81 17.63
C ASP A 20 23.64 -14.21 16.88
N PHE A 21 23.65 -14.33 15.55
CA PHE A 21 22.57 -13.92 14.66
C PHE A 21 21.91 -15.13 14.00
N ALA A 22 20.71 -15.48 14.46
CA ALA A 22 19.94 -16.61 13.97
C ALA A 22 18.45 -16.28 13.78
N PRO A 23 18.09 -15.42 12.80
CA PRO A 23 16.70 -14.98 12.59
C PRO A 23 15.76 -16.09 12.06
N PHE A 24 16.32 -17.17 11.50
CA PHE A 24 15.57 -18.33 11.01
C PHE A 24 16.28 -19.65 11.33
N PRO A 25 15.54 -20.77 11.48
CA PRO A 25 16.12 -22.09 11.70
C PRO A 25 17.12 -22.51 10.62
N ARG A 26 18.24 -23.12 11.05
CA ARG A 26 19.28 -23.66 10.14
C ARG A 26 18.93 -25.08 9.67
N SER A 27 19.48 -25.49 8.53
CA SER A 27 19.34 -26.87 8.04
C SER A 27 19.81 -27.89 9.09
N GLY A 28 19.01 -28.93 9.32
CA GLY A 28 19.29 -29.98 10.30
C GLY A 28 19.00 -29.62 11.77
N SER A 29 18.55 -28.40 12.05
CA SER A 29 18.18 -27.98 13.41
C SER A 29 16.84 -28.57 13.88
N PRO A 30 16.65 -28.84 15.19
CA PRO A 30 15.35 -29.20 15.75
C PRO A 30 14.25 -28.18 15.46
N GLU A 31 14.60 -26.89 15.41
CA GLU A 31 13.69 -25.79 15.11
C GLU A 31 13.15 -25.88 13.67
N LEU A 32 13.99 -26.29 12.71
CA LEU A 32 13.56 -26.52 11.33
C LEU A 32 12.64 -27.74 11.23
N ALA A 33 12.89 -28.80 12.01
CA ALA A 33 12.00 -29.95 12.06
C ALA A 33 10.61 -29.56 12.60
N ALA A 34 10.57 -28.79 13.70
CA ALA A 34 9.32 -28.25 14.24
C ALA A 34 8.60 -27.33 13.25
N LEU A 35 9.35 -26.49 12.53
CA LEU A 35 8.81 -25.64 11.47
C LEU A 35 8.13 -26.46 10.37
N LYS A 36 8.77 -27.52 9.88
CA LYS A 36 8.20 -28.40 8.85
C LYS A 36 6.92 -29.09 9.32
N THR A 37 6.90 -29.59 10.56
CA THR A 37 5.70 -30.19 11.15
C THR A 37 4.54 -29.18 11.20
N ARG A 38 4.82 -27.93 11.57
CA ARG A 38 3.81 -26.86 11.62
C ARG A 38 3.29 -26.47 10.24
N LEU A 39 4.16 -26.38 9.23
CA LEU A 39 3.75 -26.05 7.86
C LEU A 39 2.87 -27.15 7.24
N GLY A 40 3.12 -28.40 7.60
CA GLY A 40 2.40 -29.56 7.09
C GLY A 40 2.86 -29.97 5.69
N ASP A 41 2.71 -31.27 5.40
CA ASP A 41 3.23 -31.87 4.18
C ASP A 41 2.60 -31.30 2.91
N ALA A 42 1.33 -30.88 2.94
CA ALA A 42 0.65 -30.32 1.77
C ALA A 42 1.32 -29.04 1.27
N VAL A 43 1.55 -28.06 2.16
CA VAL A 43 2.20 -26.78 1.81
C VAL A 43 3.63 -27.00 1.31
N ILE A 44 4.36 -27.89 1.97
CA ILE A 44 5.74 -28.22 1.58
C ILE A 44 5.77 -28.92 0.21
N ASN A 45 4.85 -29.86 -0.04
CA ASN A 45 4.76 -30.57 -1.31
C ASN A 45 4.34 -29.64 -2.47
N ASP A 46 3.44 -28.70 -2.24
CA ASP A 46 3.03 -27.70 -3.24
C ASP A 46 4.21 -26.80 -3.63
N LEU A 47 4.97 -26.31 -2.64
CA LEU A 47 6.19 -25.55 -2.88
C LEU A 47 7.25 -26.37 -3.64
N ILE A 48 7.43 -27.64 -3.25
CA ILE A 48 8.35 -28.57 -3.90
C ILE A 48 7.93 -28.82 -5.36
N ALA A 49 6.63 -28.99 -5.64
CA ALA A 49 6.13 -29.19 -6.99
C ALA A 49 6.40 -27.96 -7.86
N ALA A 50 6.13 -26.76 -7.34
CA ALA A 50 6.43 -25.51 -8.03
C ALA A 50 7.94 -25.33 -8.29
N ALA A 51 8.79 -25.60 -7.29
CA ALA A 51 10.24 -25.57 -7.43
C ALA A 51 10.76 -26.61 -8.44
N SER A 52 10.11 -27.77 -8.53
CA SER A 52 10.48 -28.81 -9.51
C SER A 52 10.15 -28.36 -10.94
N SER A 53 9.00 -27.71 -11.15
CA SER A 53 8.68 -27.08 -12.44
C SER A 53 9.66 -25.96 -12.80
N ASP A 54 10.07 -25.17 -11.79
CA ASP A 54 11.07 -24.13 -11.97
C ASP A 54 12.44 -24.70 -12.41
N MET A 55 12.84 -25.91 -12.02
CA MET A 55 14.11 -26.50 -12.46
C MET A 55 14.20 -26.63 -13.99
N GLU A 56 13.07 -26.93 -14.63
CA GLU A 56 12.98 -27.21 -16.08
C GLU A 56 12.70 -25.94 -16.91
N ALA A 57 12.14 -24.90 -16.29
CA ALA A 57 11.79 -23.67 -16.98
C ALA A 57 13.05 -22.93 -17.49
N PRO A 58 12.98 -22.25 -18.66
CA PRO A 58 14.05 -21.35 -19.09
C PRO A 58 14.15 -20.15 -18.15
N ILE A 59 15.36 -19.68 -17.86
CA ILE A 59 15.57 -18.42 -17.13
C ILE A 59 15.24 -17.26 -18.09
N PRO A 60 14.27 -16.38 -17.78
CA PRO A 60 13.91 -15.27 -18.67
C PRO A 60 15.12 -14.39 -18.97
N ALA A 61 15.32 -13.97 -20.23
CA ALA A 61 16.38 -13.02 -20.58
C ALA A 61 15.96 -11.58 -20.22
N LEU A 62 16.93 -10.74 -19.83
CA LEU A 62 16.73 -9.32 -19.52
C LEU A 62 17.63 -8.45 -20.43
N PRO A 63 17.40 -8.43 -21.75
CA PRO A 63 18.21 -7.64 -22.67
C PRO A 63 17.99 -6.13 -22.45
N ALA A 64 18.99 -5.33 -22.82
CA ALA A 64 18.91 -3.86 -22.71
C ALA A 64 17.69 -3.27 -23.44
N SER A 65 17.28 -3.85 -24.58
CA SER A 65 16.07 -3.42 -25.31
C SER A 65 14.80 -3.58 -24.48
N LEU A 66 14.69 -4.64 -23.67
CA LEU A 66 13.56 -4.83 -22.77
C LEU A 66 13.58 -3.80 -21.64
N TYR A 67 14.77 -3.44 -21.12
CA TYR A 67 14.90 -2.38 -20.12
C TYR A 67 14.49 -1.01 -20.67
N HIS A 68 14.89 -0.70 -21.91
CA HIS A 68 14.61 0.58 -22.55
C HIS A 68 13.15 0.75 -23.00
N GLU A 69 12.34 -0.31 -23.01
CA GLU A 69 10.93 -0.26 -23.38
C GLU A 69 10.16 0.81 -22.58
N PHE A 70 10.46 0.97 -21.28
CA PHE A 70 9.83 2.02 -20.48
C PHE A 70 10.20 3.43 -20.96
N ARG A 71 11.47 3.66 -21.32
CA ARG A 71 11.91 4.96 -21.83
C ARG A 71 11.29 5.26 -23.18
N GLU A 72 11.18 4.25 -24.04
CA GLU A 72 10.71 4.34 -25.43
C GLU A 72 9.19 4.41 -25.56
N THR A 73 8.46 3.62 -24.77
CA THR A 73 7.00 3.43 -24.91
C THR A 73 6.22 3.77 -23.64
N GLY A 74 6.88 3.91 -22.49
CA GLY A 74 6.23 4.10 -21.19
C GLY A 74 5.70 2.82 -20.54
N ARG A 75 5.81 1.65 -21.20
CA ARG A 75 5.44 0.35 -20.64
C ARG A 75 6.55 -0.23 -19.77
N ARG A 76 6.21 -0.71 -18.58
CA ARG A 76 7.16 -1.25 -17.59
C ARG A 76 7.03 -2.75 -17.37
N GLU A 77 5.88 -3.30 -17.73
CA GLU A 77 5.43 -4.66 -17.44
C GLU A 77 6.38 -5.70 -18.06
N GLY A 78 6.82 -5.50 -19.30
CA GLY A 78 7.69 -6.47 -19.99
C GLY A 78 8.97 -6.82 -19.20
N TYR A 79 9.72 -5.81 -18.76
CA TYR A 79 10.94 -6.02 -17.96
C TYR A 79 10.61 -6.52 -16.54
N GLU A 80 9.64 -5.89 -15.88
CA GLU A 80 9.31 -6.22 -14.49
C GLU A 80 8.72 -7.62 -14.34
N ASP A 81 7.97 -8.11 -15.31
CA ASP A 81 7.42 -9.47 -15.32
C ASP A 81 8.53 -10.50 -15.50
N ALA A 82 9.45 -10.26 -16.43
CA ALA A 82 10.62 -11.12 -16.63
C ALA A 82 11.53 -11.14 -15.39
N GLN A 83 11.77 -9.99 -14.76
CA GLN A 83 12.55 -9.91 -13.52
C GLN A 83 11.82 -10.60 -12.35
N ARG A 84 10.50 -10.39 -12.20
CA ARG A 84 9.66 -11.02 -11.18
C ARG A 84 9.65 -12.53 -11.33
N ALA A 85 9.61 -13.06 -12.56
CA ALA A 85 9.73 -14.50 -12.81
C ALA A 85 11.06 -15.07 -12.28
N ARG A 86 12.20 -14.36 -12.46
CA ARG A 86 13.48 -14.77 -11.87
C ARG A 86 13.45 -14.73 -10.34
N ARG A 87 12.88 -13.68 -9.74
CA ARG A 87 12.72 -13.56 -8.27
C ARG A 87 11.88 -14.69 -7.70
N ASN A 88 10.77 -15.00 -8.37
CA ASN A 88 9.87 -16.07 -7.96
C ASN A 88 10.56 -17.43 -7.94
N ARG A 89 11.26 -17.72 -9.03
CA ARG A 89 12.04 -18.95 -9.17
C ARG A 89 13.14 -19.06 -8.10
N LEU A 90 13.84 -17.97 -7.83
CA LEU A 90 14.88 -17.91 -6.80
C LEU A 90 14.32 -18.31 -5.43
N TYR A 91 13.22 -17.67 -4.97
CA TYR A 91 12.71 -17.99 -3.64
C TYR A 91 12.11 -19.40 -3.58
N ARG A 92 11.42 -19.87 -4.61
CA ARG A 92 10.81 -21.21 -4.59
C ARG A 92 11.87 -22.30 -4.51
N LEU A 93 12.92 -22.21 -5.34
CA LEU A 93 14.05 -23.13 -5.29
C LEU A 93 14.78 -23.06 -3.93
N THR A 94 14.99 -21.86 -3.40
CA THR A 94 15.67 -21.68 -2.10
C THR A 94 14.87 -22.27 -0.95
N LEU A 95 13.58 -21.96 -0.85
CA LEU A 95 12.72 -22.43 0.23
C LEU A 95 12.46 -23.94 0.12
N ALA A 96 12.29 -24.47 -1.09
CA ALA A 96 12.17 -25.91 -1.29
C ALA A 96 13.44 -26.63 -0.84
N GLU A 97 14.63 -26.13 -1.20
CA GLU A 97 15.90 -26.74 -0.76
C GLU A 97 16.14 -26.57 0.74
N TRP A 98 15.74 -25.44 1.33
CA TRP A 98 15.84 -25.19 2.78
C TRP A 98 14.99 -26.18 3.59
N LEU A 99 13.76 -26.46 3.14
CA LEU A 99 12.83 -27.38 3.81
C LEU A 99 13.11 -28.85 3.49
N GLU A 100 13.48 -29.17 2.26
CA GLU A 100 13.71 -30.56 1.80
C GLU A 100 15.11 -31.07 2.15
N GLY A 101 16.15 -30.28 1.90
CA GLY A 101 17.54 -30.60 2.24
C GLY A 101 18.20 -31.70 1.40
N GLN A 102 17.63 -32.08 0.25
CA GLN A 102 18.10 -33.22 -0.56
C GLN A 102 19.10 -32.86 -1.67
N GLY A 103 19.26 -31.58 -2.00
CA GLY A 103 20.29 -31.07 -2.90
C GLY A 103 19.92 -31.06 -4.38
N ARG A 104 18.75 -31.59 -4.74
CA ARG A 104 18.31 -31.68 -6.14
C ARG A 104 18.01 -30.32 -6.77
N PHE A 105 17.72 -29.28 -5.97
CA PHE A 105 17.45 -27.94 -6.48
C PHE A 105 18.73 -27.10 -6.65
N LEU A 106 19.85 -27.52 -6.05
CA LEU A 106 21.09 -26.71 -6.00
C LEU A 106 21.59 -26.29 -7.39
N PRO A 107 21.67 -27.16 -8.43
CA PRO A 107 22.18 -26.74 -9.73
C PRO A 107 21.32 -25.63 -10.37
N ALA A 108 20.00 -25.81 -10.41
CA ALA A 108 19.09 -24.82 -10.97
C ALA A 108 19.06 -23.52 -10.13
N LEU A 109 19.24 -23.63 -8.82
CA LEU A 109 19.30 -22.48 -7.93
C LEU A 109 20.59 -21.67 -8.14
N GLU A 110 21.74 -22.32 -8.34
CA GLU A 110 22.97 -21.62 -8.69
C GLU A 110 22.83 -20.87 -10.02
N ASP A 111 22.27 -21.49 -11.05
CA ASP A 111 22.03 -20.83 -12.35
C ASP A 111 21.16 -19.58 -12.22
N VAL A 112 20.08 -19.66 -11.43
CA VAL A 112 19.17 -18.53 -11.18
C VAL A 112 19.84 -17.45 -10.34
N ALA A 113 20.59 -17.82 -9.31
CA ALA A 113 21.34 -16.88 -8.48
C ALA A 113 22.39 -16.13 -9.30
N TRP A 114 23.16 -16.82 -10.15
CA TRP A 114 24.06 -16.19 -11.11
C TRP A 114 23.32 -15.23 -12.04
N ALA A 115 22.22 -15.68 -12.65
CA ALA A 115 21.42 -14.84 -13.53
C ALA A 115 20.91 -13.56 -12.84
N ARG A 116 20.53 -13.62 -11.56
CA ARG A 116 20.13 -12.45 -10.74
C ARG A 116 21.30 -11.51 -10.47
N LEU A 117 22.48 -12.04 -10.13
CA LEU A 117 23.70 -11.26 -9.87
C LEU A 117 24.24 -10.59 -11.15
N GLU A 118 24.01 -11.22 -12.31
CA GLU A 118 24.43 -10.75 -13.64
C GLU A 118 23.52 -9.68 -14.26
N GLU A 119 22.35 -9.43 -13.68
CA GLU A 119 21.46 -8.39 -14.18
C GLU A 119 22.20 -7.06 -14.31
N THR A 120 22.13 -6.45 -15.50
CA THR A 120 22.81 -5.19 -15.76
C THR A 120 22.36 -4.12 -14.77
N ASN A 121 21.06 -4.08 -14.46
CA ASN A 121 20.51 -3.22 -13.43
C ASN A 121 19.56 -4.01 -12.52
N TRP A 122 19.70 -3.86 -11.20
CA TRP A 122 18.70 -4.40 -10.26
C TRP A 122 17.49 -3.48 -10.13
N ALA A 123 17.68 -2.17 -10.35
CA ALA A 123 16.62 -1.18 -10.26
C ALA A 123 15.61 -1.29 -11.39
N TRP A 124 14.34 -1.00 -11.07
CA TRP A 124 13.29 -1.02 -12.08
C TRP A 124 13.45 0.12 -13.10
N PRO A 125 13.11 -0.12 -14.38
CA PRO A 125 13.23 0.90 -15.43
C PRO A 125 12.51 2.21 -15.09
N ALA A 126 11.34 2.13 -14.44
CA ALA A 126 10.56 3.30 -14.03
C ALA A 126 11.30 4.20 -13.03
N HIS A 127 12.25 3.65 -12.28
CA HIS A 127 12.97 4.34 -11.22
C HIS A 127 14.32 4.88 -11.70
N ALA A 128 15.12 4.03 -12.35
CA ALA A 128 16.45 4.40 -12.81
C ALA A 128 16.42 5.22 -14.12
N ARG A 129 15.35 5.07 -14.93
CA ARG A 129 15.14 5.68 -16.27
C ARG A 129 16.13 5.25 -17.35
N ASP A 130 17.31 4.78 -16.97
CA ASP A 130 18.34 4.22 -17.86
C ASP A 130 19.10 3.07 -17.17
N LEU A 131 19.94 2.37 -17.92
CA LEU A 131 20.83 1.36 -17.35
C LEU A 131 21.92 2.02 -16.50
N ASP A 132 22.19 1.39 -15.36
CA ASP A 132 23.16 1.89 -14.37
C ASP A 132 24.57 2.03 -14.94
N ARG A 133 25.27 3.05 -14.45
CA ARG A 133 26.73 3.15 -14.60
C ARG A 133 27.39 2.16 -13.63
N PRO A 134 28.45 1.44 -14.03
CA PRO A 134 29.10 0.45 -13.16
C PRO A 134 29.59 0.99 -11.80
N ASP A 135 30.01 2.26 -11.78
CA ASP A 135 30.54 2.99 -10.62
C ASP A 135 29.47 3.79 -9.85
N HIS A 136 28.25 3.87 -10.38
CA HIS A 136 27.17 4.65 -9.79
C HIS A 136 25.82 3.95 -9.96
N PRO A 137 25.63 2.77 -9.33
CA PRO A 137 24.39 2.02 -9.43
C PRO A 137 23.23 2.76 -8.77
N THR A 138 22.01 2.53 -9.27
CA THR A 138 20.77 3.05 -8.73
C THR A 138 20.33 2.16 -7.58
N LEU A 139 20.21 2.76 -6.39
CA LEU A 139 19.65 2.09 -5.22
C LEU A 139 18.18 2.48 -5.07
N ASP A 140 17.32 1.69 -5.70
CA ASP A 140 15.87 1.81 -5.58
C ASP A 140 15.28 0.67 -4.73
N LEU A 141 13.95 0.58 -4.73
CA LEU A 141 13.20 -0.53 -4.15
C LEU A 141 13.73 -1.88 -4.64
N ALA A 142 13.81 -2.07 -5.95
CA ALA A 142 14.16 -3.33 -6.57
C ALA A 142 15.59 -3.78 -6.22
N ALA A 143 16.55 -2.87 -6.21
CA ALA A 143 17.92 -3.12 -5.81
C ALA A 143 18.06 -3.46 -4.32
N ALA A 144 17.39 -2.70 -3.44
CA ALA A 144 17.42 -2.96 -2.01
C ALA A 144 16.77 -4.31 -1.65
N MET A 145 15.61 -4.63 -2.26
CA MET A 145 14.95 -5.92 -2.10
C MET A 145 15.86 -7.07 -2.59
N THR A 146 16.51 -6.90 -3.74
CA THR A 146 17.45 -7.91 -4.27
C THR A 146 18.61 -8.16 -3.32
N ALA A 147 19.12 -7.12 -2.65
CA ALA A 147 20.20 -7.27 -1.69
C ALA A 147 19.80 -8.17 -0.51
N LEU A 148 18.59 -7.97 0.03
CA LEU A 148 18.06 -8.82 1.09
C LEU A 148 17.77 -10.25 0.60
N ASP A 149 17.19 -10.39 -0.61
CA ASP A 149 16.92 -11.70 -1.21
C ASP A 149 18.21 -12.55 -1.29
N MET A 150 19.32 -11.95 -1.76
CA MET A 150 20.61 -12.63 -1.88
C MET A 150 21.23 -12.96 -0.51
N ALA A 151 21.06 -12.08 0.47
CA ALA A 151 21.56 -12.27 1.83
C ALA A 151 20.80 -13.40 2.56
N GLU A 152 19.48 -13.44 2.45
CA GLU A 152 18.64 -14.49 3.02
C GLU A 152 18.90 -15.85 2.33
N LEU A 153 19.13 -15.86 1.01
CA LEU A 153 19.59 -17.06 0.28
C LEU A 153 20.92 -17.60 0.83
N ASP A 154 21.95 -16.74 0.96
CA ASP A 154 23.26 -17.15 1.50
C ASP A 154 23.15 -17.64 2.95
N TYR A 155 22.27 -17.03 3.74
CA TYR A 155 22.01 -17.45 5.12
C TYR A 155 21.36 -18.84 5.19
N LEU A 156 20.29 -19.08 4.42
CA LEU A 156 19.48 -20.30 4.59
C LEU A 156 20.21 -21.55 4.10
N ILE A 157 20.94 -21.45 2.99
CA ILE A 157 21.52 -22.61 2.29
C ILE A 157 22.95 -22.39 1.78
N GLY A 158 23.56 -21.24 2.02
CA GLY A 158 24.82 -20.85 1.37
C GLY A 158 25.98 -21.81 1.60
N GLU A 159 26.03 -22.55 2.71
CA GLU A 159 27.05 -23.58 2.97
C GLU A 159 27.04 -24.72 1.95
N ARG A 160 25.96 -24.89 1.20
CA ARG A 160 25.78 -25.93 0.18
C ARG A 160 25.93 -25.40 -1.25
N LEU A 161 26.15 -24.10 -1.41
CA LEU A 161 26.38 -23.43 -2.69
C LEU A 161 27.88 -23.33 -3.00
N SER A 162 28.21 -23.12 -4.27
CA SER A 162 29.60 -22.91 -4.69
C SER A 162 30.25 -21.71 -3.97
N PRO A 163 31.49 -21.83 -3.47
CA PRO A 163 32.15 -20.74 -2.75
C PRO A 163 32.25 -19.43 -3.54
N ASN A 164 32.45 -19.53 -4.87
CA ASN A 164 32.52 -18.37 -5.75
C ASN A 164 31.18 -17.63 -5.86
N LEU A 165 30.05 -18.34 -5.84
CA LEU A 165 28.73 -17.69 -5.83
C LEU A 165 28.54 -16.88 -4.55
N ARG A 166 28.93 -17.42 -3.39
CA ARG A 166 28.87 -16.70 -2.10
C ARG A 166 29.73 -15.45 -2.06
N LEU A 167 30.92 -15.50 -2.66
CA LEU A 167 31.78 -14.33 -2.84
C LEU A 167 31.15 -13.31 -3.79
N ARG A 168 30.51 -13.78 -4.88
CA ARG A 168 29.82 -12.89 -5.82
C ARG A 168 28.62 -12.19 -5.19
N ILE A 169 27.82 -12.89 -4.37
CA ILE A 169 26.72 -12.31 -3.58
C ILE A 169 27.23 -11.13 -2.76
N ARG A 170 28.27 -11.33 -1.95
CA ARG A 170 28.86 -10.27 -1.11
C ARG A 170 29.35 -9.08 -1.94
N SER A 171 30.05 -9.36 -3.05
CA SER A 171 30.59 -8.33 -3.93
C SER A 171 29.49 -7.48 -4.60
N GLU A 172 28.44 -8.09 -5.14
CA GLU A 172 27.36 -7.35 -5.81
C GLU A 172 26.47 -6.61 -4.79
N VAL A 173 26.17 -7.21 -3.64
CA VAL A 173 25.42 -6.53 -2.57
C VAL A 173 26.19 -5.30 -2.05
N GLU A 174 27.50 -5.44 -1.86
CA GLU A 174 28.35 -4.30 -1.48
C GLU A 174 28.33 -3.22 -2.55
N ARG A 175 28.56 -3.59 -3.81
CA ARG A 175 28.67 -2.63 -4.92
C ARG A 175 27.36 -1.89 -5.18
N ARG A 176 26.22 -2.58 -5.15
CA ARG A 176 24.93 -2.06 -5.61
C ARG A 176 24.02 -1.53 -4.51
N ALA A 177 24.22 -1.96 -3.26
CA ALA A 177 23.30 -1.63 -2.16
C ALA A 177 24.02 -1.03 -0.94
N VAL A 178 24.82 -1.83 -0.23
CA VAL A 178 25.39 -1.41 1.07
C VAL A 178 26.40 -0.27 0.91
N GLY A 179 27.29 -0.36 -0.07
CA GLY A 179 28.28 0.69 -0.39
C GLY A 179 27.62 2.02 -0.75
N PRO A 180 26.74 2.07 -1.77
CA PRO A 180 26.00 3.29 -2.14
C PRO A 180 25.16 3.88 -1.02
N PHE A 181 24.52 3.06 -0.19
CA PHE A 181 23.75 3.52 0.97
C PHE A 181 24.64 4.21 2.01
N LEU A 182 25.84 3.70 2.24
CA LEU A 182 26.74 4.26 3.25
C LEU A 182 27.47 5.50 2.72
N ALA A 183 27.85 5.51 1.45
CA ALA A 183 28.76 6.50 0.87
C ALA A 183 28.08 7.71 0.21
N ARG A 184 26.78 7.65 -0.11
CA ARG A 184 26.09 8.69 -0.87
C ARG A 184 24.91 9.28 -0.12
N ASP A 185 24.63 10.56 -0.37
CA ASP A 185 23.51 11.34 0.19
C ASP A 185 22.56 11.86 -0.91
N ASP A 186 22.60 11.25 -2.10
CA ASP A 186 21.78 11.62 -3.26
C ASP A 186 20.51 10.76 -3.40
N HIS A 187 20.25 9.86 -2.45
CA HIS A 187 19.02 9.07 -2.40
C HIS A 187 17.92 9.89 -1.73
N TRP A 188 16.92 10.32 -2.49
CA TRP A 188 15.87 11.25 -2.04
C TRP A 188 15.03 10.76 -0.83
N TRP A 189 15.00 9.44 -0.60
CA TRP A 189 14.29 8.77 0.50
C TRP A 189 15.13 8.65 1.80
N LEU A 190 16.36 9.18 1.84
CA LEU A 190 17.20 9.16 3.05
C LEU A 190 17.02 10.41 3.92
N HIS A 191 17.18 10.21 5.24
CA HIS A 191 17.13 11.32 6.20
C HIS A 191 18.20 12.39 5.99
N THR A 192 19.31 12.04 5.31
CA THR A 192 20.43 12.94 5.04
C THR A 192 20.16 13.88 3.87
N THR A 193 19.10 13.63 3.10
CA THR A 193 18.81 14.37 1.88
C THR A 193 17.93 15.59 2.18
N PRO A 194 18.29 16.82 1.74
CA PRO A 194 17.57 18.04 2.13
C PRO A 194 16.08 18.09 1.78
N GLN A 195 15.66 17.43 0.71
CA GLN A 195 14.28 17.45 0.22
C GLN A 195 13.34 16.56 1.04
N LYS A 196 13.87 15.50 1.69
CA LYS A 196 13.15 14.55 2.56
C LYS A 196 11.73 14.18 2.10
N GLN A 197 11.58 13.78 0.84
CA GLN A 197 10.30 13.23 0.36
C GLN A 197 10.17 11.79 0.87
N VAL A 198 9.85 11.66 2.15
CA VAL A 198 9.80 10.37 2.85
C VAL A 198 8.44 9.72 2.65
N ASN A 199 8.45 8.46 2.24
CA ASN A 199 7.28 7.61 2.04
C ASN A 199 7.69 6.12 2.17
N ASN A 200 6.85 5.19 1.72
CA ASN A 200 7.12 3.75 1.66
C ASN A 200 8.53 3.37 1.18
N TRP A 201 9.15 4.14 0.27
CA TRP A 201 10.50 3.86 -0.22
C TRP A 201 11.55 3.81 0.87
N THR A 202 11.40 4.69 1.86
CA THR A 202 12.32 4.77 2.98
C THR A 202 12.34 3.45 3.74
N ALA A 203 11.16 2.90 4.06
CA ALA A 203 11.05 1.65 4.78
C ALA A 203 11.57 0.46 3.95
N VAL A 204 11.18 0.37 2.68
CA VAL A 204 11.59 -0.74 1.79
C VAL A 204 13.10 -0.73 1.53
N CYS A 205 13.66 0.42 1.16
CA CYS A 205 15.09 0.51 0.86
C CYS A 205 15.95 0.32 2.11
N VAL A 206 15.56 0.90 3.25
CA VAL A 206 16.28 0.71 4.51
C VAL A 206 16.20 -0.75 4.96
N ALA A 207 15.03 -1.39 4.90
CA ALA A 207 14.89 -2.80 5.25
C ALA A 207 15.75 -3.70 4.36
N GLY A 208 15.76 -3.46 3.06
CA GLY A 208 16.57 -4.22 2.11
C GLY A 208 18.07 -4.09 2.38
N VAL A 209 18.57 -2.87 2.52
CA VAL A 209 20.01 -2.61 2.67
C VAL A 209 20.52 -2.97 4.06
N VAL A 210 19.85 -2.47 5.11
CA VAL A 210 20.27 -2.75 6.48
C VAL A 210 20.07 -4.24 6.78
N GLY A 211 18.96 -4.83 6.33
CA GLY A 211 18.71 -6.26 6.44
C GLY A 211 19.83 -7.10 5.82
N ALA A 212 20.23 -6.79 4.59
CA ALA A 212 21.35 -7.48 3.93
C ALA A 212 22.68 -7.31 4.70
N ALA A 213 22.95 -6.12 5.23
CA ALA A 213 24.16 -5.86 6.00
C ALA A 213 24.20 -6.66 7.32
N LEU A 214 23.06 -6.87 8.00
CA LEU A 214 23.00 -7.71 9.22
C LEU A 214 23.46 -9.16 8.97
N TYR A 215 23.26 -9.67 7.75
CA TYR A 215 23.72 -11.01 7.35
C TYR A 215 25.16 -11.05 6.86
N LEU A 216 25.60 -10.04 6.10
CA LEU A 216 26.81 -10.13 5.28
C LEU A 216 28.00 -9.31 5.81
N ASP A 217 27.76 -8.24 6.57
CA ASP A 217 28.80 -7.33 7.05
C ASP A 217 29.42 -7.86 8.35
N THR A 218 30.75 -8.03 8.35
CA THR A 218 31.50 -8.63 9.48
C THR A 218 32.22 -7.60 10.33
N ASP A 219 32.26 -6.33 9.92
CA ASP A 219 32.82 -5.23 10.71
C ASP A 219 31.71 -4.58 11.56
N SER A 220 31.69 -4.87 12.87
CA SER A 220 30.73 -4.30 13.81
C SER A 220 30.67 -2.77 13.78
N ASN A 221 31.80 -2.08 13.60
CA ASN A 221 31.81 -0.62 13.57
C ASN A 221 31.15 -0.08 12.31
N ARG A 222 31.34 -0.77 11.18
CA ARG A 222 30.68 -0.46 9.92
C ARG A 222 29.19 -0.76 10.00
N LEU A 223 28.82 -1.93 10.50
CA LEU A 223 27.43 -2.32 10.71
C LEU A 223 26.69 -1.32 11.63
N ALA A 224 27.34 -0.83 12.68
CA ALA A 224 26.76 0.18 13.57
C ALA A 224 26.43 1.49 12.84
N ARG A 225 27.27 1.92 11.88
CA ARG A 225 26.98 3.11 11.03
C ARG A 225 25.79 2.86 10.11
N ILE A 226 25.74 1.70 9.47
CA ILE A 226 24.65 1.30 8.57
C ILE A 226 23.32 1.27 9.32
N VAL A 227 23.28 0.58 10.46
CA VAL A 227 22.08 0.48 11.31
C VAL A 227 21.65 1.86 11.80
N THR A 228 22.58 2.69 12.32
CA THR A 228 22.25 4.06 12.78
C THR A 228 21.61 4.90 11.67
N ARG A 229 22.18 4.87 10.46
CA ARG A 229 21.64 5.59 9.30
C ARG A 229 20.24 5.09 8.92
N GLY A 230 20.02 3.79 8.99
CA GLY A 230 18.71 3.18 8.82
C GLY A 230 17.70 3.66 9.84
N LEU A 231 18.03 3.56 11.13
CA LEU A 231 17.16 3.98 12.24
C LEU A 231 16.76 5.47 12.15
N HIS A 232 17.67 6.34 11.75
CA HIS A 232 17.36 7.76 11.55
C HIS A 232 16.43 7.98 10.35
N SER A 233 16.57 7.22 9.26
CA SER A 233 15.67 7.28 8.10
C SER A 233 14.28 6.74 8.44
N LEU A 234 14.20 5.66 9.20
CA LEU A 234 12.92 5.15 9.69
C LEU A 234 12.25 6.10 10.68
N ALA A 235 13.01 6.93 11.40
CA ALA A 235 12.43 7.97 12.24
C ALA A 235 11.65 8.99 11.40
N ASP A 236 12.22 9.44 10.29
CA ASP A 236 11.54 10.34 9.35
C ASP A 236 10.32 9.61 8.72
N TYR A 237 10.40 8.30 8.45
CA TYR A 237 9.27 7.51 7.93
C TYR A 237 8.10 7.42 8.91
N LEU A 238 8.36 7.22 10.20
CA LEU A 238 7.30 7.19 11.20
C LEU A 238 6.58 8.55 11.33
N GLU A 239 7.22 9.66 10.97
CA GLU A 239 6.62 11.00 10.99
C GLU A 239 5.65 11.24 9.81
N THR A 240 5.59 10.34 8.82
CA THR A 240 4.63 10.46 7.71
C THR A 240 3.27 9.88 8.05
N PHE A 241 3.17 9.12 9.14
CA PHE A 241 1.90 8.57 9.61
C PHE A 241 1.15 9.63 10.38
N ASP A 242 -0.16 9.64 10.16
CA ASP A 242 -1.11 10.37 10.99
C ASP A 242 -0.94 9.93 12.45
N ARG A 243 -1.13 10.84 13.39
CA ARG A 243 -0.95 10.57 14.83
C ARG A 243 -1.82 9.43 15.39
N GLU A 244 -2.94 9.10 14.76
CA GLU A 244 -3.76 7.91 15.08
C GLU A 244 -3.25 6.63 14.38
N GLY A 245 -2.12 6.69 13.68
CA GLY A 245 -1.47 5.58 12.97
C GLY A 245 -1.90 5.43 11.50
N GLY A 246 -2.54 6.45 10.93
CA GLY A 246 -3.03 6.43 9.55
C GLY A 246 -1.92 6.54 8.51
N SER A 247 -2.06 5.82 7.39
CA SER A 247 -1.18 5.96 6.22
C SER A 247 -1.93 6.66 5.09
N SER A 248 -1.54 7.89 4.75
CA SER A 248 -2.13 8.65 3.64
C SER A 248 -1.93 8.00 2.26
N GLU A 249 -0.95 7.09 2.15
CA GLU A 249 -0.72 6.29 0.94
C GLU A 249 -1.79 5.17 0.75
N GLY A 250 -2.63 4.93 1.74
CA GLY A 250 -3.70 3.92 1.71
C GLY A 250 -3.28 2.50 2.13
N PRO A 251 -4.25 1.58 2.28
CA PRO A 251 -4.00 0.22 2.80
C PRO A 251 -2.98 -0.64 2.03
N ASP A 252 -2.94 -0.57 0.70
CA ASP A 252 -1.97 -1.31 -0.10
C ASP A 252 -0.52 -0.84 0.15
N TYR A 253 -0.30 0.48 0.26
CA TYR A 253 1.03 1.01 0.53
C TYR A 253 1.42 0.86 2.00
N TRP A 254 0.46 0.76 2.92
CA TRP A 254 0.72 0.36 4.30
C TRP A 254 1.37 -1.04 4.35
N THR A 255 0.81 -2.04 3.65
CA THR A 255 1.40 -3.39 3.66
C THR A 255 2.78 -3.40 3.01
N TYR A 256 2.99 -2.57 1.99
CA TYR A 256 4.29 -2.48 1.33
C TYR A 256 5.34 -1.77 2.20
N GLY A 257 5.09 -0.54 2.63
CA GLY A 257 6.01 0.26 3.45
C GLY A 257 6.16 -0.27 4.87
N PHE A 258 5.06 -0.29 5.64
CA PHE A 258 5.09 -0.73 7.04
C PHE A 258 5.41 -2.22 7.17
N GLY A 259 4.99 -3.04 6.20
CA GLY A 259 5.43 -4.44 6.16
C GLY A 259 6.95 -4.58 6.08
N ASN A 260 7.63 -3.81 5.22
CA ASN A 260 9.10 -3.84 5.17
C ASN A 260 9.76 -3.23 6.41
N TYR A 261 9.12 -2.26 7.08
CA TYR A 261 9.54 -1.80 8.41
C TYR A 261 9.55 -2.97 9.41
N VAL A 262 8.50 -3.80 9.42
CA VAL A 262 8.38 -4.99 10.30
C VAL A 262 9.39 -6.08 9.94
N VAL A 263 9.70 -6.26 8.64
CA VAL A 263 10.80 -7.14 8.20
C VAL A 263 12.11 -6.76 8.88
N LEU A 264 12.48 -5.47 8.88
CA LEU A 264 13.70 -5.02 9.55
C LEU A 264 13.58 -5.05 11.07
N ALA A 265 12.40 -4.79 11.63
CA ALA A 265 12.14 -4.91 13.05
C ALA A 265 12.50 -6.31 13.57
N GLN A 266 12.01 -7.34 12.87
CA GLN A 266 12.32 -8.74 13.19
C GLN A 266 13.82 -9.05 13.12
N LEU A 267 14.51 -8.56 12.07
CA LEU A 267 15.95 -8.81 11.91
C LEU A 267 16.80 -8.08 12.96
N LEU A 268 16.48 -6.83 13.28
CA LEU A 268 17.18 -6.07 14.33
C LEU A 268 16.93 -6.65 15.71
N HIS A 269 15.68 -7.05 16.01
CA HIS A 269 15.36 -7.72 17.26
C HIS A 269 16.21 -8.99 17.41
N ALA A 270 16.31 -9.82 16.37
CA ALA A 270 17.15 -11.02 16.38
C ALA A 270 18.65 -10.70 16.52
N ARG A 271 19.17 -9.69 15.80
CA ARG A 271 20.61 -9.33 15.82
C ARG A 271 21.07 -8.68 17.12
N THR A 272 20.14 -8.09 17.87
CA THR A 272 20.42 -7.32 19.09
C THR A 272 19.84 -7.95 20.35
N ASN A 273 19.28 -9.17 20.25
CA ASN A 273 18.56 -9.85 21.32
C ASN A 273 17.52 -8.93 22.00
N GLY A 274 16.75 -8.22 21.18
CA GLY A 274 15.68 -7.31 21.61
C GLY A 274 16.13 -5.94 22.15
N ALA A 275 17.43 -5.64 22.20
CA ALA A 275 17.89 -4.33 22.67
C ALA A 275 17.48 -3.17 21.74
N ILE A 276 17.40 -3.43 20.43
CA ILE A 276 16.77 -2.52 19.47
C ILE A 276 15.47 -3.18 19.00
N ASP A 277 14.36 -2.76 19.61
CA ASP A 277 13.02 -3.16 19.22
C ASP A 277 12.31 -2.01 18.50
N LEU A 278 11.95 -2.25 17.23
CA LEU A 278 11.23 -1.28 16.40
C LEU A 278 9.71 -1.37 16.57
N LEU A 279 9.20 -2.43 17.18
CA LEU A 279 7.76 -2.60 17.43
C LEU A 279 7.35 -2.03 18.79
N ASP A 280 8.30 -1.56 19.60
CA ASP A 280 8.02 -0.96 20.89
C ASP A 280 7.32 0.42 20.78
N GLY A 281 6.22 0.55 21.52
CA GLY A 281 5.48 1.80 21.72
C GLY A 281 4.10 1.86 21.09
N ASP A 282 3.20 2.62 21.74
CA ASP A 282 1.78 2.70 21.37
C ASP A 282 1.53 3.24 19.96
N PHE A 283 2.39 4.12 19.46
CA PHE A 283 2.27 4.67 18.10
C PHE A 283 2.50 3.61 17.01
N VAL A 284 3.46 2.70 17.19
CA VAL A 284 3.64 1.60 16.23
C VAL A 284 2.46 0.63 16.30
N LYS A 285 1.89 0.45 17.50
CA LYS A 285 0.65 -0.32 17.71
C LYS A 285 -0.57 0.34 17.06
N SER A 286 -0.66 1.66 17.00
CA SER A 286 -1.73 2.35 16.26
C SER A 286 -1.55 2.20 14.75
N ILE A 287 -0.33 2.35 14.24
CA ILE A 287 0.00 2.09 12.82
C ILE A 287 -0.38 0.65 12.44
N ALA A 288 -0.09 -0.32 13.31
CA ALA A 288 -0.40 -1.72 13.06
C ALA A 288 -1.91 -2.02 12.94
N ARG A 289 -2.78 -1.18 13.53
CA ARG A 289 -4.24 -1.33 13.46
C ARG A 289 -4.85 -0.83 12.16
N PHE A 290 -4.09 -0.11 11.33
CA PHE A 290 -4.61 0.54 10.12
C PHE A 290 -5.44 -0.39 9.21
N PRO A 291 -5.06 -1.65 8.93
CA PRO A 291 -5.89 -2.57 8.14
C PRO A 291 -7.25 -2.89 8.76
N LEU A 292 -7.38 -2.89 10.09
CA LEU A 292 -8.67 -3.13 10.74
C LEU A 292 -9.56 -1.89 10.64
N ASN A 293 -9.00 -0.74 11.00
CA ASN A 293 -9.73 0.52 11.06
C ASN A 293 -10.24 0.99 9.68
N THR A 294 -9.57 0.57 8.60
CA THR A 294 -9.94 0.89 7.21
C THR A 294 -10.81 -0.17 6.53
N MET A 295 -11.14 -1.27 7.21
CA MET A 295 -12.03 -2.30 6.67
C MET A 295 -13.49 -1.87 6.81
N LEU A 296 -14.21 -1.67 5.70
CA LEU A 296 -15.62 -1.26 5.70
C LEU A 296 -16.57 -2.46 5.88
N ALA A 297 -16.31 -3.53 5.15
CA ALA A 297 -17.00 -4.82 5.25
C ALA A 297 -15.98 -5.95 5.05
N PRO A 298 -16.27 -7.21 5.42
CA PRO A 298 -15.36 -8.31 5.14
C PRO A 298 -15.01 -8.38 3.65
N GLY A 299 -13.72 -8.27 3.32
CA GLY A 299 -13.25 -8.26 1.93
C GLY A 299 -13.26 -6.88 1.25
N VAL A 300 -13.73 -5.82 1.93
CA VAL A 300 -13.84 -4.46 1.39
C VAL A 300 -13.18 -3.44 2.31
N TRP A 301 -12.17 -2.74 1.78
CA TRP A 301 -11.45 -1.65 2.42
C TRP A 301 -11.74 -0.31 1.75
N VAL A 302 -11.42 0.75 2.48
CA VAL A 302 -11.22 2.07 1.91
C VAL A 302 -10.15 2.00 0.81
N SER A 303 -10.43 2.62 -0.34
CA SER A 303 -9.58 2.64 -1.54
C SER A 303 -9.11 4.04 -1.93
N PHE A 304 -9.02 4.96 -0.97
CA PHE A 304 -8.42 6.27 -1.18
C PHE A 304 -6.92 6.15 -1.53
N SER A 305 -6.41 7.14 -2.26
CA SER A 305 -5.02 7.17 -2.75
C SER A 305 -4.75 6.01 -3.71
N ASP A 306 -3.49 5.64 -3.94
CA ASP A 306 -3.16 4.43 -4.70
C ASP A 306 -3.41 3.15 -3.89
N SER A 307 -4.68 2.87 -3.57
CA SER A 307 -5.13 1.63 -2.93
C SER A 307 -6.38 1.10 -3.62
N ASP A 308 -6.48 -0.20 -3.82
CA ASP A 308 -7.72 -0.83 -4.28
C ASP A 308 -8.61 -1.19 -3.08
N SER A 309 -9.89 -1.49 -3.32
CA SER A 309 -10.85 -1.79 -2.24
C SER A 309 -10.68 -3.21 -1.66
N ASN A 310 -9.73 -3.98 -2.16
CA ASN A 310 -9.43 -5.36 -1.77
C ASN A 310 -7.90 -5.57 -1.65
N PRO A 311 -7.21 -4.76 -0.84
CA PRO A 311 -5.75 -4.84 -0.70
C PRO A 311 -5.34 -6.22 -0.19
N VAL A 312 -4.16 -6.68 -0.63
CA VAL A 312 -3.62 -7.98 -0.24
C VAL A 312 -2.66 -7.81 0.93
N PHE A 313 -3.06 -8.26 2.12
CA PHE A 313 -2.18 -8.31 3.28
C PHE A 313 -1.53 -9.68 3.42
N HIS A 314 -0.23 -9.70 3.75
CA HIS A 314 0.49 -10.95 4.02
C HIS A 314 0.00 -11.58 5.33
N PRO A 315 -0.57 -12.81 5.33
CA PRO A 315 -1.08 -13.43 6.54
C PRO A 315 -0.03 -13.52 7.66
N GLY A 316 1.19 -13.95 7.32
CA GLY A 316 2.29 -14.03 8.29
C GLY A 316 2.61 -12.68 8.93
N LEU A 317 2.56 -11.57 8.16
CA LEU A 317 2.75 -10.22 8.71
C LEU A 317 1.69 -9.89 9.75
N LEU A 318 0.43 -10.14 9.42
CA LEU A 318 -0.68 -9.83 10.30
C LEU A 318 -0.68 -10.69 11.57
N THR A 319 -0.36 -11.98 11.48
CA THR A 319 -0.26 -12.84 12.67
C THR A 319 0.96 -12.50 13.53
N TYR A 320 2.10 -12.18 12.90
CA TYR A 320 3.30 -11.73 13.61
C TYR A 320 3.02 -10.45 14.42
N LEU A 321 2.39 -9.45 13.79
CA LEU A 321 1.96 -8.22 14.47
C LEU A 321 0.91 -8.49 15.55
N ALA A 322 -0.06 -9.36 15.29
CA ALA A 322 -1.09 -9.71 16.26
C ALA A 322 -0.50 -10.25 17.57
N GLU A 323 0.55 -11.06 17.48
CA GLU A 323 1.24 -11.65 18.62
C GLU A 323 2.14 -10.65 19.33
N HIS A 324 2.98 -9.92 18.59
CA HIS A 324 3.97 -9.01 19.18
C HIS A 324 3.34 -7.74 19.75
N LEU A 325 2.19 -7.31 19.22
CA LEU A 325 1.52 -6.08 19.62
C LEU A 325 0.20 -6.33 20.38
N GLU A 326 -0.16 -7.59 20.62
CA GLU A 326 -1.42 -7.98 21.27
C GLU A 326 -2.64 -7.41 20.55
N LEU A 327 -2.72 -7.65 19.23
CA LEU A 327 -3.78 -7.18 18.33
C LEU A 327 -4.54 -8.38 17.72
N PRO A 328 -5.42 -9.05 18.48
CA PRO A 328 -6.09 -10.28 18.04
C PRO A 328 -6.95 -10.11 16.78
N GLY A 329 -7.45 -8.90 16.49
CA GLY A 329 -8.19 -8.62 15.25
C GLY A 329 -7.35 -8.85 13.99
N LEU A 330 -6.04 -8.55 14.04
CA LEU A 330 -5.13 -8.77 12.89
C LEU A 330 -4.95 -10.25 12.60
N ARG A 331 -4.98 -11.10 13.64
CA ARG A 331 -4.94 -12.55 13.47
C ARG A 331 -6.16 -13.03 12.70
N GLY A 332 -7.36 -12.57 13.05
CA GLY A 332 -8.59 -12.87 12.33
C GLY A 332 -8.54 -12.45 10.86
N LEU A 333 -8.02 -11.24 10.60
CA LEU A 333 -7.85 -10.73 9.25
C LEU A 333 -6.84 -11.56 8.44
N GLY A 334 -5.67 -11.85 9.02
CA GLY A 334 -4.65 -12.67 8.36
C GLY A 334 -5.16 -14.06 7.99
N MET A 335 -5.98 -14.68 8.84
CA MET A 335 -6.56 -16.00 8.58
C MET A 335 -7.71 -16.02 7.57
N ALA A 336 -8.30 -14.87 7.26
CA ALA A 336 -9.34 -14.76 6.22
C ALA A 336 -8.74 -14.64 4.80
N ASN A 337 -7.47 -14.28 4.68
CA ASN A 337 -6.79 -14.14 3.39
C ASN A 337 -6.42 -15.51 2.80
N ASP A 338 -6.36 -15.60 1.46
CA ASP A 338 -5.84 -16.80 0.81
C ASP A 338 -4.35 -16.98 1.12
N PHE A 339 -3.99 -18.14 1.66
CA PHE A 339 -2.63 -18.54 1.98
C PHE A 339 -1.85 -18.98 0.73
N ARG A 340 -2.56 -19.29 -0.36
CA ARG A 340 -2.00 -19.70 -1.64
C ARG A 340 -1.52 -18.48 -2.41
N VAL A 341 -0.43 -17.90 -1.95
CA VAL A 341 0.25 -16.86 -2.72
C VAL A 341 1.11 -17.55 -3.77
N GLU A 342 0.69 -17.47 -5.03
CA GLU A 342 1.39 -18.11 -6.14
C GLU A 342 2.64 -17.30 -6.59
N THR A 343 2.65 -16.00 -6.28
CA THR A 343 3.62 -15.04 -6.85
C THR A 343 3.98 -13.95 -5.83
N PHE A 344 5.26 -13.73 -5.55
CA PHE A 344 5.72 -12.64 -4.67
C PHE A 344 6.77 -11.77 -5.37
N ASN A 345 6.68 -10.45 -5.20
CA ASN A 345 7.69 -9.55 -5.76
C ASN A 345 8.97 -9.42 -4.89
N GLN A 346 8.94 -9.98 -3.66
CA GLN A 346 10.03 -9.97 -2.68
C GLN A 346 10.20 -11.37 -2.06
N PHE A 347 11.43 -11.86 -1.89
CA PHE A 347 11.69 -13.15 -1.25
C PHE A 347 11.39 -13.10 0.26
N CYS A 348 11.51 -11.94 0.89
CA CYS A 348 11.27 -11.79 2.33
C CYS A 348 9.88 -12.30 2.77
N TRP A 349 8.86 -12.19 1.91
CA TRP A 349 7.47 -12.55 2.21
C TRP A 349 7.19 -14.05 2.22
N PRO A 350 7.49 -14.86 1.19
CA PRO A 350 7.30 -16.30 1.26
C PRO A 350 8.16 -16.94 2.36
N LEU A 351 9.35 -16.41 2.64
CA LEU A 351 10.16 -16.85 3.77
C LEU A 351 9.45 -16.63 5.11
N ARG A 352 8.97 -15.41 5.36
CA ARG A 352 8.29 -15.04 6.61
C ARG A 352 6.91 -15.67 6.75
N GLN A 353 6.16 -15.79 5.66
CA GLN A 353 4.92 -16.57 5.60
C GLN A 353 5.16 -18.01 6.06
N SER A 354 6.29 -18.61 5.66
CA SER A 354 6.68 -19.95 6.10
C SER A 354 7.15 -19.94 7.56
N ALA A 355 8.02 -19.02 7.93
CA ALA A 355 8.73 -19.01 9.21
C ALA A 355 7.89 -18.50 10.39
N TRP A 356 6.98 -17.54 10.17
CA TRP A 356 6.15 -16.97 11.21
C TRP A 356 4.96 -17.88 11.54
N PRO A 357 4.58 -17.96 12.82
CA PRO A 357 3.48 -18.80 13.25
C PRO A 357 2.17 -18.32 12.64
N LEU A 358 1.43 -19.27 12.08
CA LEU A 358 0.05 -19.11 11.67
C LEU A 358 -0.78 -19.99 12.61
N PRO A 359 -1.78 -19.43 13.30
CA PRO A 359 -2.67 -20.23 14.13
C PRO A 359 -3.57 -21.09 13.22
N GLU A 360 -3.97 -22.26 13.72
CA GLU A 360 -4.89 -23.15 12.98
C GLU A 360 -6.27 -22.50 12.76
N ASN A 361 -6.73 -21.72 13.74
CA ASN A 361 -8.01 -21.04 13.72
C ASN A 361 -7.87 -19.65 14.37
N ALA A 362 -8.67 -18.70 13.89
CA ALA A 362 -8.80 -17.38 14.48
C ALA A 362 -10.26 -16.96 14.51
N ALA A 363 -10.65 -16.21 15.54
CA ALA A 363 -11.93 -15.50 15.51
C ALA A 363 -11.89 -14.47 14.36
N PRO A 364 -13.02 -14.22 13.68
CA PRO A 364 -13.10 -13.18 12.65
C PRO A 364 -12.63 -11.82 13.20
N ALA A 365 -12.02 -11.02 12.33
CA ALA A 365 -11.67 -9.65 12.68
C ALA A 365 -12.93 -8.88 13.12
N GLN A 366 -12.85 -8.20 14.25
CA GLN A 366 -13.91 -7.34 14.76
C GLN A 366 -13.51 -5.89 14.59
N VAL A 367 -14.39 -5.10 13.98
CA VAL A 367 -14.22 -3.65 13.78
C VAL A 367 -15.30 -2.88 14.53
N GLY A 368 -14.99 -1.63 14.88
CA GLY A 368 -15.93 -0.73 15.53
C GLY A 368 -16.98 -0.19 14.57
N LYS A 369 -17.90 0.64 15.09
CA LYS A 369 -18.85 1.38 14.25
C LYS A 369 -18.18 2.47 13.44
N HIS A 370 -17.07 3.02 13.93
CA HIS A 370 -16.41 4.13 13.28
C HIS A 370 -14.93 4.24 13.65
N ASP A 371 -14.17 4.88 12.77
CA ASP A 371 -12.75 5.15 12.90
C ASP A 371 -12.46 6.54 12.28
N TRP A 372 -11.46 7.24 12.80
CA TRP A 372 -11.10 8.62 12.40
C TRP A 372 -9.59 8.81 12.41
N TYR A 373 -9.06 9.42 11.35
CA TYR A 373 -7.67 9.87 11.23
C TYR A 373 -7.69 11.36 10.94
N ASP A 374 -7.19 12.17 11.86
CA ASP A 374 -7.58 13.57 11.88
C ASP A 374 -6.66 14.52 11.12
N GLU A 375 -5.39 14.17 10.96
CA GLU A 375 -4.45 14.90 10.11
C GLU A 375 -4.72 14.58 8.64
N MET A 376 -5.16 13.35 8.36
CA MET A 376 -5.62 12.90 7.04
C MET A 376 -7.06 13.36 6.71
N GLY A 377 -7.88 13.60 7.73
CA GLY A 377 -9.31 13.88 7.57
C GLY A 377 -10.10 12.69 7.03
N TRP A 378 -9.76 11.45 7.40
CA TRP A 378 -10.45 10.25 6.94
C TRP A 378 -11.46 9.75 7.98
N MET A 379 -12.72 9.67 7.58
CA MET A 379 -13.80 9.11 8.40
C MET A 379 -14.26 7.79 7.82
N MET A 380 -14.29 6.73 8.63
CA MET A 380 -14.94 5.48 8.27
C MET A 380 -16.12 5.25 9.21
N SER A 381 -17.29 4.97 8.66
CA SER A 381 -18.55 4.82 9.38
C SER A 381 -19.29 3.58 8.89
N ARG A 382 -19.63 2.68 9.81
CA ARG A 382 -20.36 1.44 9.58
C ARG A 382 -21.70 1.51 10.31
N LEU A 383 -22.78 1.15 9.64
CA LEU A 383 -24.10 1.10 10.25
C LEU A 383 -24.14 0.00 11.31
N ASP A 384 -23.83 -1.23 10.91
CA ASP A 384 -23.73 -2.39 11.77
C ASP A 384 -22.49 -3.23 11.39
N PRO A 385 -21.37 -3.12 12.12
CA PRO A 385 -20.15 -3.87 11.83
C PRO A 385 -20.31 -5.40 12.00
N THR A 386 -21.43 -5.87 12.57
CA THR A 386 -21.72 -7.31 12.70
C THR A 386 -22.49 -7.89 11.51
N ASP A 387 -23.11 -7.03 10.69
CA ASP A 387 -23.78 -7.40 9.46
C ASP A 387 -22.90 -7.01 8.24
N PRO A 388 -22.31 -8.00 7.52
CA PRO A 388 -21.45 -7.74 6.37
C PRO A 388 -22.18 -7.09 5.18
N HIS A 389 -23.52 -7.05 5.20
CA HIS A 389 -24.33 -6.44 4.15
C HIS A 389 -24.82 -5.03 4.50
N SER A 390 -24.54 -4.55 5.71
CA SER A 390 -25.01 -3.25 6.17
C SER A 390 -24.33 -2.07 5.45
N LEU A 391 -25.01 -0.91 5.48
CA LEU A 391 -24.53 0.31 4.84
C LEU A 391 -23.26 0.83 5.53
N CYS A 392 -22.24 1.15 4.75
CA CYS A 392 -21.04 1.82 5.23
C CYS A 392 -20.71 3.05 4.38
N LEU A 393 -20.09 4.04 5.02
CA LEU A 393 -19.61 5.28 4.44
C LEU A 393 -18.12 5.45 4.79
N ALA A 394 -17.28 5.76 3.79
CA ALA A 394 -15.97 6.32 4.04
C ALA A 394 -15.88 7.70 3.39
N ALA A 395 -15.23 8.66 4.02
CA ALA A 395 -15.05 10.01 3.48
C ALA A 395 -13.62 10.48 3.68
N LYS A 396 -13.10 11.24 2.71
CA LYS A 396 -11.74 11.77 2.68
C LYS A 396 -11.73 13.30 2.65
N GLY A 397 -10.98 13.91 3.56
CA GLY A 397 -10.55 15.29 3.51
C GLY A 397 -9.16 15.42 2.85
N GLY A 398 -8.17 15.87 3.61
CA GLY A 398 -6.77 15.88 3.19
C GLY A 398 -6.42 16.96 2.17
N HIS A 399 -5.39 16.70 1.36
CA HIS A 399 -4.90 17.62 0.33
C HIS A 399 -4.36 16.91 -0.93
N ASN A 400 -4.33 17.62 -2.06
CA ASN A 400 -3.93 17.10 -3.37
C ASN A 400 -2.39 17.03 -3.56
N ASP A 401 -1.65 16.74 -2.49
CA ASP A 401 -0.19 16.52 -2.48
C ASP A 401 0.22 15.47 -1.42
N GLU A 402 -0.74 14.67 -0.97
CA GLU A 402 -0.44 13.49 -0.16
C GLU A 402 0.45 12.51 -0.94
N MET A 403 1.18 11.65 -0.24
CA MET A 403 1.95 10.61 -0.90
C MET A 403 0.98 9.65 -1.60
N HIS A 404 1.24 9.36 -2.87
CA HIS A 404 0.32 8.57 -3.71
C HIS A 404 -1.11 9.15 -3.80
N ASN A 405 -1.25 10.49 -3.71
CA ASN A 405 -2.53 11.18 -3.79
C ASN A 405 -3.26 11.04 -5.13
N GLN A 406 -4.49 11.54 -5.13
CA GLN A 406 -5.28 11.86 -6.30
C GLN A 406 -5.89 13.26 -6.07
N ASN A 407 -6.54 13.86 -7.07
CA ASN A 407 -7.25 15.14 -6.91
C ASN A 407 -8.69 14.88 -6.41
N ASP A 408 -8.78 14.40 -5.18
CA ASP A 408 -9.93 13.69 -4.59
C ASP A 408 -10.41 14.29 -3.25
N VAL A 409 -10.03 15.52 -2.91
CA VAL A 409 -10.42 16.15 -1.64
C VAL A 409 -11.95 16.22 -1.52
N GLY A 410 -12.51 15.60 -0.48
CA GLY A 410 -13.96 15.48 -0.28
C GLY A 410 -14.62 14.28 -0.95
N SER A 411 -13.84 13.39 -1.57
CA SER A 411 -14.33 12.11 -2.11
C SER A 411 -14.86 11.22 -1.00
N PHE A 412 -15.73 10.28 -1.37
CA PHE A 412 -16.34 9.34 -0.44
C PHE A 412 -16.76 8.05 -1.13
N MET A 413 -16.85 6.99 -0.34
CA MET A 413 -17.28 5.66 -0.76
C MET A 413 -18.57 5.26 -0.03
N VAL A 414 -19.41 4.49 -0.71
CA VAL A 414 -20.58 3.85 -0.11
C VAL A 414 -20.55 2.35 -0.41
N VAL A 415 -20.59 1.55 0.64
CA VAL A 415 -20.69 0.08 0.58
C VAL A 415 -22.09 -0.33 1.00
N SER A 416 -22.73 -1.19 0.22
CA SER A 416 -24.07 -1.73 0.49
C SER A 416 -24.13 -3.17 -0.02
N GLY A 417 -24.73 -4.08 0.74
CA GLY A 417 -24.77 -5.50 0.39
C GLY A 417 -23.38 -6.17 0.38
N GLY A 418 -22.39 -5.57 1.05
CA GLY A 418 -21.01 -6.06 1.08
C GLY A 418 -20.20 -5.75 -0.19
N LYS A 419 -20.67 -4.83 -1.06
CA LYS A 419 -19.94 -4.39 -2.26
C LYS A 419 -19.83 -2.87 -2.32
N VAL A 420 -18.77 -2.38 -2.97
CA VAL A 420 -18.60 -0.96 -3.29
C VAL A 420 -19.65 -0.54 -4.32
N VAL A 421 -20.52 0.40 -3.95
CA VAL A 421 -21.57 0.95 -4.82
C VAL A 421 -21.20 2.34 -5.33
N LEU A 422 -20.75 3.23 -4.43
CA LEU A 422 -20.06 4.46 -4.80
C LEU A 422 -18.57 4.29 -4.50
N THR A 423 -17.74 4.58 -5.47
CA THR A 423 -16.31 4.23 -5.43
C THR A 423 -15.44 5.46 -5.32
N ASP A 424 -14.36 5.30 -4.57
CA ASP A 424 -13.10 5.95 -4.87
C ASP A 424 -12.30 4.88 -5.61
N PRO A 425 -12.03 5.05 -6.91
CA PRO A 425 -11.65 3.91 -7.72
C PRO A 425 -10.27 3.39 -7.34
N GLY A 426 -9.40 4.13 -6.63
CA GLY A 426 -8.04 3.69 -6.34
C GLY A 426 -7.08 3.94 -7.51
N ARG A 427 -5.98 3.20 -7.60
CA ARG A 427 -4.91 3.49 -8.57
C ARG A 427 -5.30 3.27 -10.04
N GLY A 428 -4.84 4.14 -10.93
CA GLY A 428 -4.84 3.91 -12.38
C GLY A 428 -3.57 3.18 -12.86
N ARG A 429 -3.52 2.81 -14.14
CA ARG A 429 -2.31 2.19 -14.74
C ARG A 429 -1.06 3.07 -14.55
N TYR A 430 0.01 2.46 -14.06
CA TYR A 430 1.30 3.11 -13.89
C TYR A 430 2.08 3.17 -15.20
N SER A 431 2.12 4.36 -15.79
CA SER A 431 2.85 4.68 -17.01
C SER A 431 3.88 5.78 -16.77
N LYS A 432 4.70 6.09 -17.77
CA LYS A 432 5.55 7.28 -17.76
C LYS A 432 4.76 8.57 -17.54
N SER A 433 3.55 8.70 -18.11
CA SER A 433 2.69 9.88 -17.93
C SER A 433 2.15 9.96 -16.50
N TYR A 434 1.84 8.82 -15.86
CA TYR A 434 1.39 8.77 -14.46
C TYR A 434 2.42 9.36 -13.48
N PHE A 435 3.71 9.12 -13.73
CA PHE A 435 4.81 9.67 -12.91
C PHE A 435 5.41 10.97 -13.48
N GLY A 436 4.72 11.59 -14.44
CA GLY A 436 5.15 12.78 -15.14
C GLY A 436 4.21 13.96 -14.96
N PRO A 437 4.44 15.08 -15.68
CA PRO A 437 3.58 16.27 -15.62
C PRO A 437 2.16 16.04 -16.16
N GLU A 438 1.92 14.89 -16.80
CA GLU A 438 0.63 14.50 -17.38
C GLU A 438 -0.20 13.64 -16.41
N ARG A 439 0.25 13.47 -15.16
CA ARG A 439 -0.37 12.58 -14.15
C ARG A 439 -1.88 12.75 -14.08
N TYR A 440 -2.37 13.99 -13.96
CA TYR A 440 -3.79 14.30 -13.77
C TYR A 440 -4.61 14.31 -15.08
N GLN A 441 -4.01 13.90 -16.21
CA GLN A 441 -4.78 13.45 -17.38
C GLN A 441 -5.31 12.03 -17.18
N ASN A 442 -4.66 11.23 -16.32
CA ASN A 442 -5.16 9.93 -15.91
C ASN A 442 -6.49 10.08 -15.14
N LEU A 443 -7.50 9.32 -15.54
CA LEU A 443 -8.85 9.37 -14.96
C LEU A 443 -8.83 9.22 -13.43
N PHE A 444 -8.07 8.24 -12.94
CA PHE A 444 -8.00 7.86 -11.53
C PHE A 444 -7.22 8.88 -10.69
N ALA A 445 -6.18 9.50 -11.24
CA ALA A 445 -5.46 10.55 -10.52
C ALA A 445 -6.23 11.88 -10.48
N SER A 446 -7.11 12.14 -11.45
CA SER A 446 -7.88 13.39 -11.58
C SER A 446 -9.21 13.37 -10.85
N SER A 447 -9.81 14.54 -10.60
CA SER A 447 -11.16 14.65 -10.02
C SER A 447 -12.25 13.95 -10.85
N ARG A 448 -12.01 13.66 -12.13
CA ARG A 448 -12.97 12.94 -12.99
C ARG A 448 -13.25 11.53 -12.52
N GLY A 449 -12.31 10.89 -11.82
CA GLY A 449 -12.48 9.56 -11.24
C GLY A 449 -13.26 9.55 -9.93
N HIS A 450 -13.58 10.72 -9.36
CA HIS A 450 -13.95 10.86 -7.96
C HIS A 450 -15.31 11.49 -7.74
N SER A 451 -15.94 11.16 -6.60
CA SER A 451 -17.24 11.72 -6.19
C SER A 451 -17.08 13.14 -5.61
N VAL A 452 -16.42 14.04 -6.35
CA VAL A 452 -16.16 15.44 -5.98
C VAL A 452 -16.86 16.40 -6.96
N PRO A 453 -17.27 17.61 -6.52
CA PRO A 453 -17.99 18.53 -7.40
C PRO A 453 -17.19 19.00 -8.62
N MET A 454 -17.88 19.43 -9.66
CA MET A 454 -17.31 20.30 -10.70
C MET A 454 -17.84 21.71 -10.56
N VAL A 455 -16.97 22.70 -10.71
CA VAL A 455 -17.31 24.09 -10.42
C VAL A 455 -16.91 24.98 -11.59
N ASN A 456 -17.88 25.58 -12.26
CA ASN A 456 -17.68 26.39 -13.47
C ASN A 456 -16.86 25.66 -14.57
N GLY A 457 -16.94 24.33 -14.61
CA GLY A 457 -16.16 23.50 -15.54
C GLY A 457 -14.72 23.21 -15.09
N PHE A 458 -14.33 23.63 -13.89
CA PHE A 458 -13.03 23.32 -13.29
C PHE A 458 -13.10 22.09 -12.39
N GLU A 459 -12.04 21.28 -12.48
CA GLU A 459 -11.67 20.22 -11.55
C GLU A 459 -10.84 20.78 -10.39
N GLN A 460 -10.53 19.95 -9.39
CA GLN A 460 -9.57 20.33 -8.36
C GLN A 460 -8.15 20.39 -8.94
N ALA A 461 -7.31 21.24 -8.35
CA ALA A 461 -5.91 21.41 -8.75
C ALA A 461 -4.97 20.58 -7.85
N GLU A 462 -3.80 20.23 -8.40
CA GLU A 462 -2.74 19.49 -7.71
C GLU A 462 -1.92 20.41 -6.78
N GLY A 463 -1.50 19.92 -5.63
CA GLY A 463 -0.61 20.65 -4.71
C GLY A 463 -1.13 20.74 -3.28
N ARG A 464 -0.22 21.04 -2.35
CA ARG A 464 -0.48 21.04 -0.91
C ARG A 464 -1.51 22.08 -0.47
N ASP A 465 -1.54 23.22 -1.15
CA ASP A 465 -2.48 24.31 -0.85
C ASP A 465 -3.92 23.99 -1.33
N HIS A 466 -4.08 22.96 -2.16
CA HIS A 466 -5.37 22.45 -2.60
C HIS A 466 -5.85 21.38 -1.63
N ALA A 467 -6.47 21.84 -0.55
CA ALA A 467 -6.82 21.04 0.61
C ALA A 467 -8.25 21.29 1.08
N ALA A 468 -8.77 20.38 1.90
CA ALA A 468 -9.95 20.62 2.73
C ALA A 468 -9.54 21.12 4.12
N GLU A 469 -10.38 21.98 4.69
CA GLU A 469 -10.41 22.26 6.13
C GLU A 469 -11.53 21.43 6.77
N VAL A 470 -11.21 20.66 7.82
CA VAL A 470 -12.22 19.93 8.59
C VAL A 470 -12.94 20.91 9.52
N MET A 471 -14.19 21.24 9.19
CA MET A 471 -15.02 22.17 9.94
C MET A 471 -15.71 21.48 11.13
N MET A 472 -16.12 20.24 10.92
CA MET A 472 -16.77 19.41 11.93
C MET A 472 -16.49 17.94 11.68
N HIS A 473 -16.22 17.21 12.75
CA HIS A 473 -16.27 15.76 12.81
C HIS A 473 -17.08 15.37 14.05
N GLU A 474 -18.05 14.47 13.87
CA GLU A 474 -18.87 13.93 14.96
C GLU A 474 -19.08 12.43 14.76
N HIS A 475 -18.85 11.69 15.83
CA HIS A 475 -19.08 10.25 15.90
C HIS A 475 -20.12 9.97 16.99
N GLY A 476 -21.26 9.39 16.61
CA GLY A 476 -22.46 9.38 17.45
C GLY A 476 -23.33 8.15 17.31
N VAL A 477 -24.25 7.98 18.28
CA VAL A 477 -25.19 6.85 18.31
C VAL A 477 -26.18 6.93 17.14
N GLU A 478 -26.69 8.12 16.86
CA GLU A 478 -27.73 8.36 15.85
C GLU A 478 -27.15 8.72 14.48
N ALA A 479 -25.90 9.23 14.42
CA ALA A 479 -25.25 9.61 13.18
C ALA A 479 -23.74 9.77 13.37
N ASP A 480 -22.98 9.58 12.30
CA ASP A 480 -21.62 10.10 12.15
C ASP A 480 -21.61 11.19 11.07
N ARG A 481 -20.88 12.28 11.29
CA ARG A 481 -20.88 13.47 10.43
C ARG A 481 -19.48 13.98 10.16
N LEU A 482 -19.26 14.41 8.93
CA LEU A 482 -18.08 15.14 8.50
C LEU A 482 -18.50 16.37 7.69
N GLU A 483 -18.04 17.55 8.10
CA GLU A 483 -18.17 18.80 7.36
C GLU A 483 -16.79 19.30 6.94
N LEU A 484 -16.62 19.52 5.63
CA LEU A 484 -15.37 19.98 5.02
C LEU A 484 -15.62 21.31 4.30
N ASP A 485 -14.73 22.30 4.48
CA ASP A 485 -14.59 23.39 3.50
C ASP A 485 -13.57 22.97 2.45
N MET A 486 -13.99 22.94 1.19
CA MET A 486 -13.22 22.43 0.06
C MET A 486 -12.95 23.51 -0.99
N ALA A 487 -13.24 24.78 -0.72
CA ALA A 487 -13.06 25.84 -1.72
C ALA A 487 -11.60 25.94 -2.21
N ALA A 488 -10.64 25.74 -1.31
CA ALA A 488 -9.21 25.80 -1.62
C ALA A 488 -8.73 24.66 -2.54
N ALA A 489 -9.44 23.54 -2.59
CA ALA A 489 -9.11 22.43 -3.49
C ALA A 489 -9.26 22.80 -4.98
N TYR A 490 -10.03 23.85 -5.29
CA TYR A 490 -10.27 24.32 -6.65
C TYR A 490 -9.37 25.50 -7.00
N PRO A 491 -9.00 25.67 -8.29
CA PRO A 491 -8.27 26.84 -8.73
C PRO A 491 -9.09 28.12 -8.55
N GLU A 492 -8.42 29.26 -8.35
CA GLU A 492 -9.07 30.57 -8.20
C GLU A 492 -10.07 30.87 -9.34
N ALA A 493 -9.76 30.42 -10.56
CA ALA A 493 -10.60 30.57 -11.74
C ALA A 493 -11.98 29.86 -11.63
N ALA A 494 -12.14 28.90 -10.71
CA ALA A 494 -13.43 28.30 -10.39
C ALA A 494 -14.39 29.31 -9.71
N GLY A 495 -13.86 30.38 -9.11
CA GLY A 495 -14.64 31.50 -8.59
C GLY A 495 -15.37 31.23 -7.26
N LEU A 496 -14.94 30.24 -6.48
CA LEU A 496 -15.53 29.90 -5.19
C LEU A 496 -15.14 30.91 -4.11
N ALA A 497 -16.14 31.38 -3.35
CA ALA A 497 -15.96 32.03 -2.07
C ALA A 497 -16.03 31.03 -0.91
N ALA A 498 -16.86 29.99 -1.04
CA ALA A 498 -16.97 28.90 -0.07
C ALA A 498 -17.55 27.65 -0.76
N LEU A 499 -17.15 26.47 -0.29
CA LEU A 499 -17.75 25.20 -0.66
C LEU A 499 -17.73 24.26 0.54
N ARG A 500 -18.87 24.10 1.20
CA ARG A 500 -19.00 23.23 2.37
C ARG A 500 -19.69 21.94 2.00
N ARG A 501 -19.00 20.82 2.15
CA ARG A 501 -19.55 19.49 1.98
C ARG A 501 -19.86 18.86 3.33
N ASN A 502 -21.09 18.42 3.49
CA ASN A 502 -21.58 17.68 4.64
C ASN A 502 -21.87 16.24 4.22
N LEU A 503 -21.18 15.29 4.84
CA LEU A 503 -21.41 13.85 4.69
C LEU A 503 -21.90 13.30 6.02
N THR A 504 -22.96 12.52 6.01
CA THR A 504 -23.53 11.93 7.23
C THR A 504 -23.99 10.50 6.97
N LEU A 505 -23.55 9.56 7.81
CA LEU A 505 -24.24 8.28 7.94
C LEU A 505 -25.33 8.45 9.02
N ASP A 506 -26.58 8.53 8.60
CA ASP A 506 -27.74 8.68 9.48
C ASP A 506 -28.26 7.29 9.88
N ARG A 507 -28.29 7.01 11.19
CA ARG A 507 -28.70 5.72 11.76
C ARG A 507 -30.14 5.73 12.31
N ARG A 508 -30.86 6.84 12.20
CA ARG A 508 -32.23 6.98 12.70
C ARG A 508 -33.25 6.17 11.88
N THR A 509 -32.89 5.77 10.67
CA THR A 509 -33.69 4.88 9.82
C THR A 509 -33.22 3.43 9.96
N PRO A 510 -34.11 2.42 9.85
CA PRO A 510 -33.76 1.02 10.13
C PRO A 510 -32.56 0.44 9.35
N ASP A 511 -32.32 0.89 8.12
CA ASP A 511 -31.17 0.47 7.28
C ASP A 511 -30.13 1.58 7.11
N GLY A 512 -30.24 2.63 7.94
CA GLY A 512 -29.51 3.87 7.77
C GLY A 512 -29.76 4.53 6.42
N ARG A 513 -29.03 5.61 6.18
CA ARG A 513 -28.89 6.30 4.89
C ARG A 513 -27.65 7.21 4.94
N VAL A 514 -27.08 7.49 3.79
CA VAL A 514 -26.05 8.53 3.64
C VAL A 514 -26.71 9.81 3.18
N LEU A 515 -26.43 10.92 3.85
CA LEU A 515 -26.83 12.26 3.45
C LEU A 515 -25.61 13.01 2.93
N LEU A 516 -25.71 13.51 1.70
CA LEU A 516 -24.73 14.43 1.11
C LEU A 516 -25.39 15.80 0.97
N ALA A 517 -24.74 16.86 1.46
CA ALA A 517 -25.15 18.22 1.17
C ALA A 517 -23.93 19.09 0.84
N ASP A 518 -23.97 19.75 -0.31
CA ASP A 518 -22.97 20.72 -0.75
C ASP A 518 -23.58 22.13 -0.70
N ASP A 519 -23.11 22.98 0.20
CA ASP A 519 -23.45 24.40 0.29
C ASP A 519 -22.33 25.23 -0.39
N PHE A 520 -22.63 25.94 -1.46
CA PHE A 520 -21.64 26.67 -2.27
C PHE A 520 -21.94 28.17 -2.36
N GLU A 521 -20.91 28.98 -2.47
CA GLU A 521 -21.00 30.43 -2.71
C GLU A 521 -19.90 30.87 -3.68
N PHE A 522 -20.26 31.68 -4.68
CA PHE A 522 -19.33 32.28 -5.65
C PHE A 522 -18.96 33.71 -5.26
N THR A 523 -17.71 34.10 -5.54
CA THR A 523 -17.17 35.45 -5.23
C THR A 523 -17.82 36.57 -6.04
N GLY A 524 -18.40 36.25 -7.20
CA GLY A 524 -18.98 37.20 -8.15
C GLY A 524 -20.48 36.98 -8.43
N THR A 525 -20.79 36.73 -9.70
CA THR A 525 -22.16 36.48 -10.20
C THR A 525 -22.55 35.01 -10.04
N ASP A 526 -23.73 34.65 -10.56
CA ASP A 526 -24.20 33.27 -10.60
C ASP A 526 -23.22 32.36 -11.35
N GLY A 527 -22.95 31.19 -10.77
CA GLY A 527 -22.03 30.18 -11.30
C GLY A 527 -22.74 28.85 -11.57
N LEU A 528 -22.01 27.91 -12.17
CA LEU A 528 -22.42 26.53 -12.37
C LEU A 528 -21.75 25.65 -11.32
N PHE A 529 -22.56 25.01 -10.48
CA PHE A 529 -22.12 23.98 -9.54
C PHE A 529 -22.71 22.64 -9.95
N GLN A 530 -21.92 21.57 -9.92
CA GLN A 530 -22.40 20.23 -10.23
C GLN A 530 -21.89 19.25 -9.17
N SER A 531 -22.79 18.56 -8.48
CA SER A 531 -22.41 17.47 -7.57
C SER A 531 -22.31 16.17 -8.36
N VAL A 532 -21.30 15.35 -8.08
CA VAL A 532 -20.96 14.16 -8.86
C VAL A 532 -20.86 12.96 -7.94
N LEU A 533 -21.49 11.85 -8.33
CA LEU A 533 -21.28 10.52 -7.75
C LEU A 533 -20.61 9.62 -8.78
N VAL A 534 -19.61 8.84 -8.36
CA VAL A 534 -18.91 7.89 -9.24
C VAL A 534 -19.19 6.46 -8.81
N THR A 535 -19.55 5.61 -9.78
CA THR A 535 -19.88 4.21 -9.55
C THR A 535 -19.34 3.31 -10.66
N PRO A 536 -18.85 2.10 -10.34
CA PRO A 536 -18.54 1.08 -11.34
C PRO A 536 -19.78 0.28 -11.78
N LEU A 537 -20.95 0.57 -11.22
CA LEU A 537 -22.20 -0.15 -11.47
C LEU A 537 -23.07 0.56 -12.50
N ALA A 538 -24.07 -0.16 -13.01
CA ALA A 538 -25.12 0.44 -13.83
C ALA A 538 -25.95 1.44 -13.00
N ALA A 539 -26.33 2.55 -13.63
CA ALA A 539 -27.13 3.59 -13.01
C ALA A 539 -28.29 4.02 -13.93
N GLU A 540 -29.48 4.17 -13.36
CA GLU A 540 -30.70 4.55 -14.08
C GLU A 540 -31.46 5.65 -13.32
N ALA A 541 -31.80 6.74 -14.01
CA ALA A 541 -32.56 7.85 -13.46
C ALA A 541 -34.06 7.72 -13.77
N GLY A 542 -34.91 8.03 -12.79
CA GLY A 542 -36.36 8.11 -12.96
C GLY A 542 -37.06 8.68 -11.72
N ASN A 543 -38.10 9.49 -11.93
CA ASN A 543 -39.01 9.99 -10.88
C ASN A 543 -38.32 10.59 -9.63
N GLY A 544 -37.32 11.47 -9.80
CA GLY A 544 -36.59 12.08 -8.66
C GLY A 544 -35.66 11.11 -7.93
N THR A 545 -35.33 9.99 -8.57
CA THR A 545 -34.36 9.02 -8.05
C THR A 545 -33.34 8.61 -9.11
N VAL A 546 -32.16 8.19 -8.65
CA VAL A 546 -31.19 7.42 -9.43
C VAL A 546 -30.97 6.09 -8.72
N ARG A 547 -31.25 4.98 -9.39
CA ARG A 547 -30.92 3.64 -8.90
C ARG A 547 -29.52 3.27 -9.38
N ILE A 548 -28.65 2.84 -8.47
CA ILE A 548 -27.29 2.40 -8.78
C ILE A 548 -27.11 0.96 -8.27
N GLY A 549 -26.68 0.05 -9.13
CA GLY A 549 -26.59 -1.37 -8.81
C GLY A 549 -27.95 -2.08 -8.77
N ASP A 550 -27.98 -3.26 -8.14
CA ASP A 550 -29.16 -4.11 -8.02
C ASP A 550 -29.56 -4.34 -6.55
N THR A 551 -30.62 -5.11 -6.30
CA THR A 551 -31.12 -5.36 -4.95
C THR A 551 -30.21 -6.24 -4.09
N SER A 552 -29.19 -6.87 -4.67
CA SER A 552 -28.15 -7.60 -3.91
C SER A 552 -27.04 -6.67 -3.41
N ALA A 553 -26.77 -5.60 -4.15
CA ALA A 553 -25.74 -4.62 -3.86
C ALA A 553 -26.01 -3.33 -4.66
N GLY A 554 -26.72 -2.41 -4.04
CA GLY A 554 -27.12 -1.17 -4.68
C GLY A 554 -27.64 -0.12 -3.71
N VAL A 555 -27.83 1.08 -4.24
CA VAL A 555 -28.44 2.21 -3.54
C VAL A 555 -29.47 2.92 -4.43
N VAL A 556 -30.41 3.61 -3.80
CA VAL A 556 -31.26 4.61 -4.44
C VAL A 556 -30.85 5.99 -3.94
N VAL A 557 -30.56 6.88 -4.88
CA VAL A 557 -30.22 8.28 -4.64
C VAL A 557 -31.46 9.13 -4.89
N HIS A 558 -32.02 9.71 -3.84
CA HIS A 558 -33.14 10.65 -3.91
C HIS A 558 -32.63 12.08 -4.08
N TYR A 559 -33.28 12.82 -4.98
CA TYR A 559 -32.98 14.22 -5.27
C TYR A 559 -34.25 14.99 -5.61
N ASP A 560 -34.22 16.32 -5.50
CA ASP A 560 -35.35 17.15 -5.92
C ASP A 560 -35.35 17.35 -7.44
N ALA A 561 -36.24 16.65 -8.15
CA ALA A 561 -36.36 16.74 -9.61
C ALA A 561 -36.86 18.11 -10.10
N ALA A 562 -37.47 18.92 -9.22
CA ALA A 562 -37.89 20.28 -9.56
C ALA A 562 -36.70 21.25 -9.58
N GLU A 563 -35.61 20.93 -8.88
CA GLU A 563 -34.43 21.80 -8.73
C GLU A 563 -33.21 21.28 -9.52
N LEU A 564 -33.10 19.97 -9.73
CA LEU A 564 -31.92 19.34 -10.31
C LEU A 564 -32.23 18.59 -11.61
N ASP A 565 -31.32 18.70 -12.57
CA ASP A 565 -31.20 17.82 -13.73
C ASP A 565 -30.10 16.79 -13.49
N VAL A 566 -30.29 15.58 -14.03
CA VAL A 566 -29.35 14.46 -13.91
C VAL A 566 -28.81 14.08 -15.27
N ALA A 567 -27.50 13.91 -15.37
CA ALA A 567 -26.81 13.39 -16.54
C ALA A 567 -25.85 12.25 -16.16
N PHE A 568 -25.52 11.42 -17.14
CA PHE A 568 -24.56 10.34 -17.01
C PHE A 568 -23.38 10.58 -17.94
N ASP A 569 -22.17 10.45 -17.40
CA ASP A 569 -20.92 10.43 -18.17
C ASP A 569 -20.21 9.10 -17.92
N ARG A 570 -19.94 8.34 -18.99
CA ARG A 570 -19.40 6.98 -18.91
C ARG A 570 -17.99 6.92 -19.46
N HIS A 571 -17.07 6.44 -18.64
CA HIS A 571 -15.71 6.13 -19.02
C HIS A 571 -15.57 4.61 -19.14
N GLU A 572 -15.50 4.10 -20.36
CA GLU A 572 -15.37 2.67 -20.63
C GLU A 572 -13.91 2.23 -20.67
N GLY A 573 -13.61 1.04 -20.14
CA GLY A 573 -12.31 0.40 -20.25
C GLY A 573 -11.15 1.18 -19.64
N ALA A 574 -11.39 1.89 -18.52
CA ALA A 574 -10.35 2.64 -17.85
C ALA A 574 -9.29 1.67 -17.25
N GLU A 575 -8.04 1.82 -17.69
CA GLU A 575 -6.97 0.88 -17.35
C GLU A 575 -6.53 1.02 -15.89
N LYS A 576 -6.62 -0.10 -15.17
CA LYS A 576 -6.16 -0.28 -13.80
C LYS A 576 -4.75 -0.83 -13.75
N GLN A 577 -4.02 -0.51 -12.68
CA GLN A 577 -2.76 -1.19 -12.38
C GLN A 577 -3.05 -2.51 -11.66
N TYR A 578 -2.47 -3.62 -12.14
CA TYR A 578 -2.62 -4.97 -11.57
C TYR A 578 -4.05 -5.56 -11.53
N GLN A 579 -5.04 -4.87 -12.08
CA GLN A 579 -6.43 -5.33 -12.16
C GLN A 579 -6.97 -5.20 -13.59
N PRO A 580 -8.06 -5.92 -13.95
CA PRO A 580 -8.78 -5.68 -15.19
C PRO A 580 -9.23 -4.22 -15.32
N ALA A 581 -9.36 -3.76 -16.57
CA ALA A 581 -9.94 -2.45 -16.85
C ALA A 581 -11.38 -2.38 -16.32
N VAL A 582 -11.78 -1.18 -15.90
CA VAL A 582 -13.08 -0.93 -15.26
C VAL A 582 -13.85 0.16 -16.00
N ASP A 583 -15.17 0.01 -16.06
CA ASP A 583 -16.05 1.08 -16.51
C ASP A 583 -16.44 1.94 -15.32
N LEU A 584 -16.35 3.27 -15.44
CA LEU A 584 -16.83 4.20 -14.42
C LEU A 584 -17.97 5.04 -14.99
N THR A 585 -19.07 5.13 -14.24
CA THR A 585 -20.19 6.01 -14.54
C THR A 585 -20.21 7.15 -13.52
N ARG A 586 -20.21 8.38 -14.03
CA ARG A 586 -20.41 9.60 -13.24
C ARG A 586 -21.88 10.00 -13.36
N VAL A 587 -22.56 10.07 -12.22
CA VAL A 587 -23.92 10.61 -12.11
C VAL A 587 -23.80 12.07 -11.69
N VAL A 588 -24.16 12.98 -12.59
CA VAL A 588 -23.95 14.42 -12.45
C VAL A 588 -25.28 15.10 -12.15
N PHE A 589 -25.38 15.73 -10.98
CA PHE A 589 -26.53 16.50 -10.54
C PHE A 589 -26.26 18.00 -10.75
N THR A 590 -27.08 18.63 -11.59
CA THR A 590 -26.90 20.03 -11.99
C THR A 590 -28.14 20.85 -11.60
N PRO A 591 -28.00 21.94 -10.82
CA PRO A 591 -29.10 22.87 -10.58
C PRO A 591 -29.65 23.45 -11.90
N ARG A 592 -30.98 23.43 -12.04
CA ARG A 592 -31.69 23.97 -13.22
C ARG A 592 -31.48 25.48 -13.39
N GLN A 593 -31.17 26.17 -12.30
CA GLN A 593 -30.84 27.59 -12.30
C GLN A 593 -29.45 27.80 -11.74
N LYS A 594 -28.65 28.60 -12.43
CA LYS A 594 -27.39 29.12 -11.88
C LYS A 594 -27.72 30.07 -10.74
N SER A 595 -26.92 30.02 -9.69
CA SER A 595 -27.05 30.93 -8.56
C SER A 595 -25.68 31.31 -8.03
N ARG A 596 -25.59 32.48 -7.40
CA ARG A 596 -24.41 32.91 -6.68
C ARG A 596 -24.18 32.06 -5.42
N LYS A 597 -25.25 31.63 -4.77
CA LYS A 597 -25.23 30.80 -3.57
C LYS A 597 -26.31 29.73 -3.69
N GLY A 598 -26.02 28.52 -3.25
CA GLY A 598 -26.97 27.42 -3.31
C GLY A 598 -26.61 26.29 -2.38
N ARG A 599 -27.55 25.34 -2.30
CA ARG A 599 -27.41 24.08 -1.59
C ARG A 599 -27.91 22.97 -2.49
N LEU A 600 -27.10 21.94 -2.67
CA LEU A 600 -27.49 20.69 -3.33
C LEU A 600 -27.47 19.58 -2.29
N ALA A 601 -28.57 18.84 -2.15
CA ALA A 601 -28.67 17.75 -1.19
C ALA A 601 -29.15 16.46 -1.85
N LEU A 602 -28.51 15.34 -1.51
CA LEU A 602 -28.84 13.99 -1.94
C LEU A 602 -29.04 13.08 -0.73
N GLU A 603 -30.03 12.20 -0.80
CA GLU A 603 -30.24 11.13 0.19
C GLU A 603 -29.99 9.77 -0.49
N ILE A 604 -29.05 9.00 0.05
CA ILE A 604 -28.58 7.74 -0.52
C ILE A 604 -28.95 6.60 0.43
N SER A 605 -29.88 5.76 0.03
CA SER A 605 -30.41 4.66 0.85
C SER A 605 -30.14 3.31 0.20
N PRO A 606 -29.97 2.21 0.96
CA PRO A 606 -29.83 0.87 0.39
C PRO A 606 -30.99 0.51 -0.55
N LEU A 607 -30.67 -0.12 -1.68
CA LEU A 607 -31.66 -0.58 -2.64
C LEU A 607 -32.24 -1.93 -2.20
N ARG A 608 -33.54 -1.98 -1.95
CA ARG A 608 -34.27 -3.19 -1.56
C ARG A 608 -35.02 -3.81 -2.74
#